data_AF-A0A3A2ZCU9-F1
#
_entry.id   AF-A0A3A2ZCU9-F1
#
_cell.length_a   1.000
_cell.length_b   1.000
_cell.length_c   1.000
_cell.angle_alpha   90.00
_cell.angle_beta   90.00
_cell.angle_gamma   90.00
#
_symmetry.space_group_name_H-M   'P 1'
#
loop_
_entity.id
_entity.type
_entity.pdbx_description
1 polymer ?
#
loop_
_entity_poly.entity_id
_entity_poly.type
_entity_poly.pdbx_seq_one_letter_code
_entity_poly.pdbx_strand_id
1 'polypeptide(L)'
;MTICLPFIPAISYTGLTSITHSLPWLPILVAALIKQLWATLEFAVKMMEPFHSLSLGNARPESTLTLDYQGVPYGILPMKAFYNKHYIVSIVGFCSILGDMLTVTCSSLSLRTETEHSFYTSSILSIIILFLLISATILVLFKRRKPFMPRQPSTIASVLAFIHQSRMLDDFIGTERYSHSKMENMLISMGKRYGLGWFRGRDNRPHCAIDQEPMLSRYVHGVSYIRAQAPWEENVGY
;
A
#
# COMPACT_ATOMS: atom_id res chain seq x y z
N MET A 1 14.87 -6.97 3.63
CA MET A 1 14.29 -8.32 3.47
C MET A 1 15.21 -9.29 2.73
N THR A 2 15.78 -8.91 1.58
CA THR A 2 16.73 -9.77 0.82
C THR A 2 18.02 -10.11 1.60
N ILE A 3 18.48 -9.22 2.48
CA ILE A 3 19.67 -9.44 3.34
C ILE A 3 19.44 -10.57 4.37
N CYS A 4 18.19 -10.87 4.74
CA CYS A 4 17.85 -11.92 5.71
C CYS A 4 17.64 -13.30 5.07
N LEU A 5 17.63 -13.38 3.73
CA LEU A 5 17.39 -14.60 2.95
C LEU A 5 18.43 -15.72 3.24
N PRO A 6 19.74 -15.46 3.34
CA PRO A 6 20.71 -16.51 3.65
C PRO A 6 20.70 -16.91 5.13
N PHE A 7 20.13 -16.09 6.02
CA PHE A 7 20.18 -16.33 7.47
C PHE A 7 19.31 -17.52 7.90
N ILE A 8 18.12 -17.69 7.33
CA ILE A 8 17.19 -18.78 7.71
C ILE A 8 17.73 -20.16 7.29
N PRO A 9 18.21 -20.36 6.05
CA PRO A 9 18.89 -21.59 5.66
C PRO A 9 20.22 -21.78 6.40
N ALA A 10 21.01 -20.73 6.65
CA ALA A 10 22.27 -20.85 7.38
C ALA A 10 22.06 -21.28 8.85
N ILE A 11 21.02 -20.77 9.52
CA ILE A 11 20.64 -21.20 10.87
C ILE A 11 20.15 -22.66 10.86
N SER A 12 19.45 -23.09 9.80
CA SER A 12 18.85 -24.43 9.73
C SER A 12 19.77 -25.53 9.19
N TYR A 13 20.76 -25.23 8.34
CA TYR A 13 21.54 -26.23 7.57
C TYR A 13 23.06 -26.15 7.73
N THR A 14 23.63 -25.09 8.32
CA THR A 14 25.06 -25.05 8.67
C THR A 14 25.27 -25.23 10.18
N GLY A 15 26.53 -25.46 10.64
CA GLY A 15 26.92 -25.70 12.05
C GLY A 15 26.55 -24.60 13.08
N LEU A 16 25.67 -23.67 12.72
CA LEU A 16 24.97 -22.74 13.59
C LEU A 16 23.94 -23.40 14.51
N THR A 17 23.70 -24.72 14.42
CA THR A 17 22.97 -25.46 15.46
C THR A 17 23.56 -25.17 16.85
N SER A 18 24.90 -25.04 16.98
CA SER A 18 25.58 -24.61 18.22
C SER A 18 25.20 -23.19 18.68
N ILE A 19 24.88 -22.27 17.76
CA ILE A 19 24.46 -20.90 18.08
C ILE A 19 22.97 -20.89 18.47
N THR A 20 22.12 -21.67 17.80
CA THR A 20 20.73 -21.89 18.22
C THR A 20 20.67 -22.55 19.60
N HIS A 21 21.62 -23.46 19.91
CA HIS A 21 21.77 -24.06 21.24
C HIS A 21 22.16 -23.04 22.32
N SER A 22 22.94 -22.01 21.96
CA SER A 22 23.38 -20.98 22.90
C SER A 22 22.38 -19.82 23.03
N LEU A 23 21.63 -19.51 21.96
CA LEU A 23 20.72 -18.36 21.86
C LEU A 23 19.39 -18.76 21.18
N PRO A 24 18.46 -19.41 21.91
CA PRO A 24 17.17 -19.83 21.37
C PRO A 24 16.25 -18.65 20.95
N TRP A 25 16.55 -17.43 21.40
CA TRP A 25 15.79 -16.23 21.03
C TRP A 25 16.18 -15.65 19.66
N LEU A 26 17.31 -16.07 19.09
CA LEU A 26 17.84 -15.48 17.86
C LEU A 26 16.94 -15.70 16.62
N PRO A 27 16.43 -16.92 16.34
CA PRO A 27 15.54 -17.15 15.20
C PRO A 27 14.23 -16.35 15.31
N ILE A 28 13.69 -16.25 16.54
CA ILE A 28 12.48 -15.48 16.84
C ILE A 28 12.74 -13.99 16.60
N LEU A 29 13.87 -13.46 17.05
CA LEU A 29 14.25 -12.06 16.81
C LEU A 29 14.37 -11.77 15.32
N VAL A 30 15.02 -12.65 14.55
CA VAL A 30 15.14 -12.48 13.10
C VAL A 30 13.77 -12.48 12.42
N ALA A 31 12.88 -13.42 12.79
CA ALA A 31 11.51 -13.46 12.27
C ALA A 31 10.72 -12.18 12.63
N ALA A 32 10.85 -11.69 13.87
CA ALA A 32 10.22 -10.46 14.31
C ALA A 32 10.74 -9.22 13.55
N LEU A 33 12.04 -9.14 13.26
CA LEU A 33 12.60 -8.06 12.44
C LEU A 33 12.09 -8.12 11.00
N ILE A 34 12.00 -9.32 10.41
CA ILE A 34 11.42 -9.51 9.07
C ILE A 34 9.95 -9.06 9.07
N LYS A 35 9.17 -9.45 10.08
CA LYS A 35 7.78 -9.03 10.26
C LYS A 35 7.66 -7.52 10.42
N GLN A 36 8.55 -6.88 11.19
CA GLN A 36 8.55 -5.43 11.36
C GLN A 36 8.82 -4.71 10.04
N LEU A 37 9.80 -5.16 9.26
CA LEU A 37 10.06 -4.62 7.92
C LEU A 37 8.86 -4.83 7.00
N TRP A 38 8.23 -5.99 7.04
CA TRP A 38 7.02 -6.27 6.27
C TRP A 38 5.87 -5.30 6.63
N ALA A 39 5.64 -5.05 7.91
CA ALA A 39 4.61 -4.13 8.38
C ALA A 39 4.82 -2.70 7.84
N THR A 40 6.07 -2.23 7.73
CA THR A 40 6.36 -0.92 7.13
C THR A 40 6.00 -0.88 5.63
N LEU A 41 6.28 -1.95 4.89
CA LEU A 41 5.92 -2.07 3.48
C LEU A 41 4.39 -2.15 3.32
N GLU A 42 3.71 -2.93 4.16
CA GLU A 42 2.25 -3.04 4.16
C GLU A 42 1.59 -1.69 4.39
N PHE A 43 2.05 -0.93 5.39
CA PHE A 43 1.55 0.40 5.67
C PHE A 43 1.73 1.34 4.47
N ALA A 44 2.91 1.33 3.84
CA ALA A 44 3.20 2.14 2.66
C ALA A 44 2.31 1.76 1.47
N VAL A 45 2.09 0.47 1.22
CA VAL A 45 1.23 0.00 0.12
C VAL A 45 -0.23 0.39 0.35
N LYS A 46 -0.76 0.20 1.56
CA LYS A 46 -2.13 0.59 1.92
C LYS A 46 -2.36 2.09 1.76
N MET A 47 -1.43 2.91 2.23
CA MET A 47 -1.51 4.36 2.11
C MET A 47 -1.49 4.82 0.64
N MET A 48 -0.67 4.18 -0.20
CA MET A 48 -0.48 4.59 -1.59
C MET A 48 -1.56 4.07 -2.55
N GLU A 49 -2.34 3.05 -2.17
CA GLU A 49 -3.39 2.48 -3.03
C GLU A 49 -4.43 3.51 -3.51
N PRO A 50 -5.12 4.26 -2.64
CA PRO A 50 -6.15 5.21 -3.10
C PRO A 50 -5.57 6.26 -4.05
N PHE A 51 -4.36 6.77 -3.77
CA PHE A 51 -3.70 7.75 -4.63
C PHE A 51 -3.27 7.17 -5.98
N HIS A 52 -2.89 5.90 -6.01
CA HIS A 52 -2.58 5.23 -7.27
C HIS A 52 -3.82 5.06 -8.13
N SER A 53 -4.95 4.64 -7.54
CA SER A 53 -6.24 4.58 -8.25
C SER A 53 -6.66 5.96 -8.76
N LEU A 54 -6.44 7.03 -7.98
CA LEU A 54 -6.66 8.41 -8.43
C LEU A 54 -5.73 8.82 -9.59
N SER A 55 -4.46 8.38 -9.58
CA SER A 55 -3.51 8.70 -10.67
C SER A 55 -3.87 8.08 -12.02
N LEU A 56 -4.65 6.98 -12.01
CA LEU A 56 -5.18 6.38 -13.22
C LEU A 56 -6.36 7.19 -13.80
N GLY A 57 -7.06 7.96 -12.97
CA GLY A 57 -8.26 8.71 -13.33
C GLY A 57 -9.54 7.88 -13.26
N ASN A 58 -10.67 8.56 -13.46
CA ASN A 58 -12.05 8.06 -13.47
C ASN A 58 -12.39 7.20 -12.23
N ALA A 59 -11.84 7.57 -11.08
CA ALA A 59 -11.96 6.78 -9.87
C ALA A 59 -13.29 7.07 -9.16
N ARG A 60 -13.89 6.03 -8.56
CA ARG A 60 -15.12 6.17 -7.76
C ARG A 60 -14.78 6.66 -6.35
N PRO A 61 -15.67 7.42 -5.70
CA PRO A 61 -15.45 7.90 -4.33
C PRO A 61 -15.35 6.76 -3.29
N GLU A 62 -16.17 5.72 -3.44
CA GLU A 62 -16.17 4.50 -2.60
C GLU A 62 -14.83 3.74 -2.67
N SER A 63 -14.16 3.78 -3.83
CA SER A 63 -12.92 3.06 -4.06
C SER A 63 -11.66 3.92 -3.88
N THR A 64 -11.80 5.19 -3.46
CA THR A 64 -10.66 6.12 -3.29
C THR A 64 -10.80 7.03 -2.07
N LEU A 65 -11.72 7.99 -2.10
CA LEU A 65 -11.86 9.03 -1.07
C LEU A 65 -12.31 8.48 0.29
N THR A 66 -13.22 7.52 0.29
CA THR A 66 -13.75 6.90 1.53
C THR A 66 -13.09 5.56 1.85
N LEU A 67 -12.09 5.18 1.06
CA LEU A 67 -11.41 3.90 1.20
C LEU A 67 -10.51 3.90 2.43
N ASP A 68 -10.96 3.24 3.50
CA ASP A 68 -10.12 2.96 4.65
C ASP A 68 -9.61 1.51 4.62
N TYR A 69 -8.30 1.36 4.39
CA TYR A 69 -7.56 0.11 4.56
C TYR A 69 -6.68 0.10 5.81
N GLN A 70 -6.50 1.24 6.48
CA GLN A 70 -5.66 1.34 7.67
C GLN A 70 -6.44 0.90 8.91
N GLY A 71 -7.73 1.23 8.99
CA GLY A 71 -8.63 0.83 10.08
C GLY A 71 -9.21 -0.58 9.95
N VAL A 72 -9.01 -1.27 8.81
CA VAL A 72 -9.53 -2.62 8.61
C VAL A 72 -8.61 -3.65 9.28
N PRO A 73 -9.16 -4.56 10.11
CA PRO A 73 -8.38 -5.65 10.69
C PRO A 73 -7.62 -6.43 9.61
N TYR A 74 -6.33 -6.69 9.85
CA TYR A 74 -5.44 -7.28 8.85
C TYR A 74 -5.86 -8.69 8.38
N GLY A 75 -6.69 -9.41 9.15
CA GLY A 75 -7.27 -10.69 8.71
C GLY A 75 -8.41 -10.55 7.67
N ILE A 76 -9.19 -9.46 7.72
CA ILE A 76 -10.32 -9.20 6.80
C ILE A 76 -9.85 -8.41 5.57
N LEU A 77 -8.79 -7.63 5.73
CA LEU A 77 -8.20 -6.80 4.70
C LEU A 77 -7.96 -7.53 3.36
N PRO A 78 -7.35 -8.73 3.29
CA PRO A 78 -7.06 -9.38 2.01
C PRO A 78 -8.34 -9.66 1.23
N MET A 79 -9.38 -10.15 1.93
CA MET A 79 -10.68 -10.42 1.34
C MET A 79 -11.32 -9.13 0.84
N LYS A 80 -11.36 -8.07 1.68
CA LYS A 80 -11.92 -6.77 1.29
C LYS A 80 -11.17 -6.16 0.10
N ALA A 81 -9.85 -6.24 0.07
CA ALA A 81 -9.03 -5.71 -1.02
C ALA A 81 -9.23 -6.48 -2.33
N PHE A 82 -9.38 -7.80 -2.24
CA PHE A 82 -9.69 -8.66 -3.38
C PHE A 82 -11.03 -8.29 -4.04
N TYR A 83 -12.08 -8.12 -3.24
CA TYR A 83 -13.40 -7.70 -3.75
C TYR A 83 -13.37 -6.31 -4.40
N ASN A 84 -12.53 -5.40 -3.90
CA ASN A 84 -12.34 -4.06 -4.47
C ASN A 84 -11.38 -4.02 -5.68
N LYS A 85 -10.93 -5.17 -6.20
CA LYS A 85 -9.97 -5.31 -7.32
C LYS A 85 -8.59 -4.68 -7.04
N HIS A 86 -8.27 -4.41 -5.78
CA HIS A 86 -6.97 -3.91 -5.33
C HIS A 86 -6.03 -5.09 -5.02
N TYR A 87 -5.67 -5.85 -6.06
CA TYR A 87 -4.94 -7.12 -5.94
C TYR A 87 -3.59 -7.00 -5.22
N ILE A 88 -2.89 -5.87 -5.37
CA ILE A 88 -1.59 -5.66 -4.72
C ILE A 88 -1.76 -5.55 -3.20
N VAL A 89 -2.77 -4.82 -2.75
CA VAL A 89 -3.10 -4.73 -1.32
C VAL A 89 -3.54 -6.10 -0.78
N SER A 90 -4.29 -6.87 -1.57
CA SER A 90 -4.71 -8.23 -1.20
C SER A 90 -3.53 -9.18 -1.00
N ILE A 91 -2.58 -9.22 -1.94
CA ILE A 91 -1.37 -10.05 -1.84
C ILE A 91 -0.55 -9.66 -0.62
N VAL A 92 -0.39 -8.35 -0.38
CA VAL A 92 0.38 -7.85 0.74
C VAL A 92 -0.29 -8.21 2.08
N GLY A 93 -1.61 -8.08 2.18
CA GLY A 93 -2.35 -8.49 3.37
C GLY A 93 -2.26 -10.00 3.64
N PHE A 94 -2.34 -10.84 2.59
CA PHE A 94 -2.19 -12.29 2.74
C PHE A 94 -0.79 -12.66 3.27
N CYS A 95 0.24 -11.99 2.75
CA CYS A 95 1.61 -12.15 3.21
C CYS A 95 1.80 -11.67 4.66
N SER A 96 1.02 -10.72 5.17
CA SER A 96 1.05 -10.35 6.59
C SER A 96 0.62 -11.49 7.50
N ILE A 97 -0.43 -12.23 7.12
CA ILE A 97 -0.87 -13.45 7.83
C ILE A 97 0.23 -14.52 7.77
N LEU A 98 0.87 -14.70 6.62
CA LEU A 98 2.02 -15.60 6.49
C LEU A 98 3.21 -15.17 7.35
N GLY A 99 3.44 -13.86 7.54
CA GLY A 99 4.48 -13.34 8.42
C GLY A 99 4.27 -13.70 9.90
N ASP A 100 3.01 -13.75 10.35
CA ASP A 100 2.68 -14.29 11.68
C ASP A 100 2.99 -15.79 11.76
N MET A 101 2.60 -16.55 10.74
CA MET A 101 2.92 -17.98 10.65
C MET A 101 4.43 -18.23 10.67
N LEU A 102 5.24 -17.38 10.00
CA LEU A 102 6.70 -17.44 10.04
C LEU A 102 7.24 -17.28 11.45
N THR A 103 6.67 -16.36 12.23
CA THR A 103 7.10 -16.13 13.61
C THR A 103 6.78 -17.35 14.48
N VAL A 104 5.61 -17.97 14.27
CA VAL A 104 5.20 -19.20 14.98
C VAL A 104 6.11 -20.38 14.61
N THR A 105 6.43 -20.58 13.32
CA THR A 105 7.31 -21.69 12.89
C THR A 105 8.75 -21.49 13.35
N CYS A 106 9.28 -20.26 13.34
CA CYS A 106 10.60 -19.96 13.90
C CYS A 106 10.65 -20.15 15.43
N SER A 107 9.55 -19.84 16.13
CA SER A 107 9.42 -20.16 17.56
C SER A 107 9.45 -21.66 17.80
N SER A 108 8.74 -22.44 16.98
CA SER A 108 8.74 -23.91 17.06
C SER A 108 10.12 -24.50 16.84
N LEU A 109 10.92 -23.95 15.91
CA LEU A 109 12.30 -24.36 15.64
C LEU A 109 13.23 -24.15 16.86
N SER A 110 12.88 -23.23 17.75
CA SER A 110 13.67 -22.89 18.93
C SER A 110 13.37 -23.79 20.13
N LEU A 111 12.28 -24.58 20.07
CA LEU A 111 11.87 -25.49 21.14
C LEU A 111 12.59 -26.83 21.04
N ARG A 112 13.05 -27.34 22.18
CA ARG A 112 13.97 -28.50 22.30
C ARG A 112 13.29 -29.87 22.24
N THR A 113 11.96 -29.90 22.14
CA THR A 113 11.14 -31.10 22.37
C THR A 113 10.62 -31.76 21.09
N GLU A 114 11.06 -31.31 19.91
CA GLU A 114 10.47 -31.73 18.65
C GLU A 114 11.03 -33.07 18.15
N THR A 115 10.11 -33.93 17.71
CA THR A 115 10.39 -35.13 16.93
C THR A 115 11.02 -34.74 15.59
N GLU A 116 12.01 -35.49 15.11
CA GLU A 116 12.75 -35.24 13.84
C GLU A 116 11.84 -34.81 12.67
N HIS A 117 10.69 -35.47 12.49
CA HIS A 117 9.74 -35.13 11.43
C HIS A 117 9.11 -33.72 11.56
N SER A 118 8.79 -33.26 12.76
CA SER A 118 8.21 -31.92 13.01
C SER A 118 9.22 -30.81 12.74
N PHE A 119 10.51 -31.10 12.95
CA PHE A 119 11.60 -30.18 12.67
C PHE A 119 11.73 -29.89 11.17
N TYR A 120 11.77 -30.94 10.33
CA TYR A 120 11.88 -30.78 8.88
C TYR A 120 10.66 -30.09 8.29
N THR A 121 9.45 -30.45 8.71
CA THR A 121 8.22 -29.83 8.20
C THR A 121 8.16 -28.33 8.51
N SER A 122 8.54 -27.94 9.74
CA SER A 122 8.57 -26.53 10.16
C SER A 122 9.64 -25.72 9.43
N SER A 123 10.83 -26.31 9.20
CA SER A 123 11.91 -25.67 8.46
C SER A 123 11.54 -25.44 6.98
N ILE A 124 11.00 -26.46 6.31
CA ILE A 124 10.54 -26.36 4.92
C ILE A 124 9.43 -25.31 4.79
N LEU A 125 8.45 -25.32 5.70
CA LEU A 125 7.36 -24.36 5.71
C LEU A 125 7.87 -22.92 5.91
N SER A 126 8.81 -22.71 6.84
CA SER A 126 9.44 -21.41 7.07
C SER A 126 10.18 -20.89 5.82
N ILE A 127 10.88 -21.76 5.09
CA ILE A 127 11.59 -21.38 3.85
C ILE A 127 10.61 -20.99 2.76
N ILE A 128 9.52 -21.75 2.58
CA ILE A 128 8.47 -21.45 1.60
C ILE A 128 7.81 -20.11 1.92
N ILE A 129 7.44 -19.87 3.18
CA ILE A 129 6.83 -18.59 3.60
C ILE A 129 7.79 -17.43 3.32
N LEU A 130 9.07 -17.56 3.70
CA LEU A 130 10.07 -16.54 3.44
C LEU A 130 10.20 -16.23 1.94
N PHE A 131 10.22 -17.27 1.10
CA PHE A 131 10.27 -17.12 -0.35
C PHE A 131 9.05 -16.34 -0.89
N LEU A 132 7.84 -16.65 -0.39
CA LEU A 132 6.62 -15.93 -0.75
C LEU A 132 6.68 -14.45 -0.35
N LEU A 133 7.14 -14.13 0.86
CA LEU A 133 7.31 -12.74 1.31
C LEU A 133 8.28 -11.95 0.42
N ILE A 134 9.38 -12.59 0.01
CA ILE A 134 10.40 -11.96 -0.83
C ILE A 134 9.87 -11.77 -2.25
N SER A 135 9.22 -12.77 -2.83
CA SER A 135 8.56 -12.68 -4.13
C SER A 135 7.52 -11.56 -4.16
N ALA A 136 6.67 -11.47 -3.12
CA ALA A 136 5.68 -10.40 -2.98
C ALA A 136 6.33 -9.02 -2.85
N THR A 137 7.41 -8.89 -2.07
CA THR A 137 8.19 -7.64 -1.97
C THR A 137 8.72 -7.21 -3.34
N ILE A 138 9.32 -8.16 -4.08
CA ILE A 138 9.86 -7.91 -5.41
C ILE A 138 8.75 -7.46 -6.37
N LEU A 139 7.61 -8.14 -6.36
CA LEU A 139 6.44 -7.79 -7.17
C LEU A 139 5.94 -6.36 -6.87
N VAL A 140 5.81 -6.03 -5.58
CA VAL A 140 5.40 -4.68 -5.14
C VAL A 140 6.39 -3.64 -5.65
N LEU A 141 7.69 -3.88 -5.46
CA LEU A 141 8.72 -2.97 -5.94
C LEU A 141 8.64 -2.81 -7.45
N PHE A 142 8.59 -3.89 -8.23
CA PHE A 142 8.50 -3.81 -9.70
C PHE A 142 7.28 -3.02 -10.17
N LYS A 143 6.11 -3.26 -9.58
CA LYS A 143 4.87 -2.58 -10.00
C LYS A 143 4.80 -1.12 -9.52
N ARG A 144 5.51 -0.77 -8.44
CA ARG A 144 5.51 0.57 -7.83
C ARG A 144 6.78 1.39 -8.10
N ARG A 145 7.69 0.96 -9.00
CA ARG A 145 8.95 1.70 -9.27
C ARG A 145 8.75 3.11 -9.83
N LYS A 146 7.63 3.36 -10.51
CA LYS A 146 7.40 4.63 -11.23
C LYS A 146 6.83 5.69 -10.27
N PRO A 147 7.48 6.85 -10.10
CA PRO A 147 6.92 7.96 -9.35
C PRO A 147 5.63 8.44 -10.04
N PHE A 148 4.52 8.40 -9.32
CA PHE A 148 3.20 8.77 -9.85
C PHE A 148 2.60 10.01 -9.18
N MET A 149 3.25 10.55 -8.14
CA MET A 149 2.85 11.78 -7.47
C MET A 149 4.05 12.72 -7.33
N PRO A 150 3.83 14.04 -7.32
CA PRO A 150 4.87 15.02 -7.04
C PRO A 150 5.47 14.89 -5.64
N ARG A 151 4.66 14.46 -4.66
CA ARG A 151 5.03 14.36 -3.24
C ARG A 151 4.37 13.14 -2.61
N GLN A 152 5.03 12.55 -1.61
CA GLN A 152 4.45 11.45 -0.85
C GLN A 152 3.37 11.99 0.12
N PRO A 153 2.17 11.38 0.17
CA PRO A 153 1.06 11.79 1.03
C PRO A 153 1.21 11.23 2.45
N SER A 154 2.42 11.25 3.00
CA SER A 154 2.70 10.73 4.35
C SER A 154 2.34 11.71 5.46
N THR A 155 1.99 12.97 5.11
CA THR A 155 1.68 14.03 6.08
C THR A 155 0.41 14.77 5.69
N ILE A 156 -0.25 15.36 6.70
CA ILE A 156 -1.43 16.22 6.51
C ILE A 156 -1.09 17.40 5.58
N ALA A 157 0.11 17.99 5.71
CA ALA A 157 0.56 19.08 4.83
C ALA A 157 0.69 18.63 3.36
N SER A 158 1.20 17.43 3.11
CA SER A 158 1.25 16.87 1.75
C SER A 158 -0.16 16.66 1.19
N VAL A 159 -1.09 16.12 1.99
CA VAL A 159 -2.50 15.94 1.58
C VAL A 159 -3.15 17.30 1.31
N LEU A 160 -2.92 18.29 2.18
CA LEU A 160 -3.42 19.66 2.01
C LEU A 160 -2.95 20.28 0.68
N ALA A 161 -1.70 20.04 0.30
CA ALA A 161 -1.17 20.52 -0.97
C ALA A 161 -1.90 19.92 -2.19
N PHE A 162 -2.43 18.70 -2.07
CA PHE A 162 -3.20 18.05 -3.14
C PHE A 162 -4.67 18.49 -3.21
N ILE A 163 -5.23 19.03 -2.13
CA ILE A 163 -6.62 19.53 -2.10
C ILE A 163 -6.70 21.05 -2.19
N HIS A 164 -5.57 21.75 -2.15
CA HIS A 164 -5.51 23.20 -2.25
C HIS A 164 -6.17 23.70 -3.54
N GLN A 165 -7.14 24.61 -3.40
CA GLN A 165 -7.93 25.19 -4.51
C GLN A 165 -8.77 24.18 -5.33
N SER A 166 -8.96 22.95 -4.83
CA SER A 166 -9.80 21.94 -5.46
C SER A 166 -11.29 22.31 -5.37
N ARG A 167 -12.03 22.08 -6.47
CA ARG A 167 -13.49 22.28 -6.52
C ARG A 167 -14.24 21.17 -5.78
N MET A 168 -13.63 19.99 -5.66
CA MET A 168 -14.12 18.88 -4.83
C MET A 168 -14.53 19.33 -3.42
N LEU A 169 -13.77 20.24 -2.80
CA LEU A 169 -14.00 20.67 -1.42
C LEU A 169 -15.37 21.35 -1.22
N ASP A 170 -15.99 21.87 -2.28
CA ASP A 170 -17.31 22.49 -2.20
C ASP A 170 -18.40 21.45 -1.87
N ASP A 171 -18.17 20.19 -2.22
CA ASP A 171 -19.07 19.06 -1.91
C ASP A 171 -19.02 18.69 -0.41
N PHE A 172 -17.98 19.10 0.32
CA PHE A 172 -17.77 18.73 1.72
C PHE A 172 -18.26 19.81 2.71
N ILE A 173 -18.80 20.92 2.23
CA ILE A 173 -19.32 21.99 3.08
C ILE A 173 -20.54 21.47 3.88
N GLY A 174 -20.52 21.60 5.21
CA GLY A 174 -21.62 21.13 6.07
C GLY A 174 -21.62 19.62 6.34
N THR A 175 -20.55 18.92 5.99
CA THR A 175 -20.41 17.46 6.20
C THR A 175 -19.58 17.10 7.44
N GLU A 176 -19.27 18.06 8.32
CA GLU A 176 -18.31 17.90 9.44
C GLU A 176 -18.76 16.86 10.47
N ARG A 177 -20.08 16.62 10.58
CA ARG A 177 -20.69 15.66 11.51
C ARG A 177 -21.08 14.33 10.86
N TYR A 178 -20.71 14.10 9.60
CA TYR A 178 -21.10 12.88 8.90
C TYR A 178 -20.30 11.69 9.41
N SER A 179 -20.98 10.55 9.61
CA SER A 179 -20.29 9.28 9.80
C SER A 179 -19.72 8.77 8.47
N HIS A 180 -18.78 7.83 8.54
CA HIS A 180 -18.15 7.22 7.36
C HIS A 180 -19.18 6.70 6.35
N SER A 181 -20.17 5.92 6.80
CA SER A 181 -21.24 5.39 5.92
C SER A 181 -22.14 6.49 5.33
N LYS A 182 -22.41 7.56 6.09
CA LYS A 182 -23.22 8.68 5.59
C LYS A 182 -22.47 9.48 4.53
N MET A 183 -21.17 9.69 4.73
CA MET A 183 -20.28 10.32 3.75
C MET A 183 -20.16 9.50 2.47
N GLU A 184 -19.97 8.19 2.61
CA GLU A 184 -19.89 7.27 1.47
C GLU A 184 -21.18 7.29 0.63
N ASN A 185 -22.34 7.15 1.26
CA ASN A 185 -23.63 7.22 0.57
C ASN A 185 -23.86 8.56 -0.13
N MET A 186 -23.47 9.67 0.49
CA MET A 186 -23.55 10.99 -0.13
C MET A 186 -22.69 11.03 -1.40
N LEU A 187 -21.42 10.65 -1.32
CA LEU A 187 -20.51 10.71 -2.47
C LEU A 187 -20.94 9.76 -3.59
N ILE A 188 -21.46 8.58 -3.26
CA ILE A 188 -22.04 7.64 -4.23
C ILE A 188 -23.26 8.29 -4.92
N SER A 189 -24.15 8.93 -4.18
CA SER A 189 -25.36 9.58 -4.73
C SER A 189 -25.05 10.72 -5.69
N MET A 190 -23.91 11.39 -5.53
CA MET A 190 -23.45 12.46 -6.42
C MET A 190 -22.93 11.92 -7.77
N GLY A 191 -22.56 10.65 -7.84
CA GLY A 191 -22.11 9.99 -9.08
C GLY A 191 -20.81 10.55 -9.67
N LYS A 192 -20.07 11.37 -8.90
CA LYS A 192 -18.85 12.06 -9.34
C LYS A 192 -17.69 11.08 -9.51
N ARG A 193 -16.72 11.49 -10.33
CA ARG A 193 -15.47 10.78 -10.60
C ARG A 193 -14.30 11.66 -10.24
N TYR A 194 -13.28 11.07 -9.66
CA TYR A 194 -12.12 11.80 -9.13
C TYR A 194 -10.84 11.29 -9.75
N GLY A 195 -9.85 12.18 -9.85
CA GLY A 195 -8.54 11.86 -10.38
C GLY A 195 -7.46 12.76 -9.80
N LEU A 196 -6.21 12.30 -9.89
CA LEU A 196 -5.01 13.08 -9.58
C LEU A 196 -4.38 13.54 -10.89
N GLY A 197 -4.28 14.85 -11.06
CA GLY A 197 -3.82 15.46 -12.30
C GLY A 197 -3.71 16.97 -12.21
N TRP A 198 -3.70 17.60 -13.37
CA TRP A 198 -3.76 19.04 -13.51
C TRP A 198 -5.21 19.48 -13.65
N PHE A 199 -5.64 20.40 -12.81
CA PHE A 199 -7.00 20.96 -12.79
C PHE A 199 -6.94 22.48 -12.76
N ARG A 200 -8.00 23.13 -13.24
CA ARG A 200 -8.20 24.58 -13.02
C ARG A 200 -8.76 24.77 -11.61
N GLY A 201 -7.94 25.34 -10.73
CA GLY A 201 -8.36 25.71 -9.39
C GLY A 201 -9.42 26.82 -9.40
N ARG A 202 -9.90 27.22 -8.22
CA ARG A 202 -10.86 28.33 -8.08
C ARG A 202 -10.27 29.69 -8.47
N ASP A 203 -8.94 29.80 -8.48
CA ASP A 203 -8.18 30.95 -8.96
C ASP A 203 -7.99 30.96 -10.49
N ASN A 204 -8.65 30.04 -11.22
CA ASN A 204 -8.53 29.84 -12.67
C ASN A 204 -7.11 29.49 -13.16
N ARG A 205 -6.18 29.16 -12.26
CA ARG A 205 -4.82 28.72 -12.62
C ARG A 205 -4.72 27.19 -12.60
N PRO A 206 -3.82 26.59 -13.40
CA PRO A 206 -3.59 25.16 -13.37
C PRO A 206 -2.83 24.76 -12.10
N HIS A 207 -3.41 23.84 -11.32
CA HIS A 207 -2.80 23.27 -10.11
C HIS A 207 -2.77 21.75 -10.22
N CYS A 208 -1.72 21.13 -9.66
CA CYS A 208 -1.68 19.68 -9.51
C CYS A 208 -2.43 19.30 -8.24
N ALA A 209 -3.62 18.71 -8.40
CA ALA A 209 -4.55 18.45 -7.31
C ALA A 209 -5.30 17.14 -7.51
N ILE A 210 -6.00 16.72 -6.46
CA ILE A 210 -7.07 15.73 -6.54
C ILE A 210 -8.36 16.52 -6.67
N ASP A 211 -9.08 16.32 -7.76
CA ASP A 211 -10.33 17.03 -8.02
C ASP A 211 -11.29 16.14 -8.84
N GLN A 212 -12.52 16.64 -9.01
CA GLN A 212 -13.55 16.02 -9.84
C GLN A 212 -13.17 16.10 -11.33
N GLU A 213 -13.36 15.01 -12.06
CA GLU A 213 -13.19 14.99 -13.52
C GLU A 213 -14.26 15.83 -14.26
N PRO A 214 -13.91 16.45 -15.41
CA PRO A 214 -12.72 16.21 -16.23
C PRO A 214 -11.46 16.98 -15.79
N MET A 215 -10.31 16.31 -15.85
CA MET A 215 -8.99 16.94 -15.63
C MET A 215 -8.46 17.59 -16.91
N LEU A 216 -7.57 18.58 -16.78
CA LEU A 216 -6.84 19.15 -17.92
C LEU A 216 -5.91 18.08 -18.50
N SER A 217 -5.04 17.52 -17.66
CA SER A 217 -4.18 16.42 -18.08
C SER A 217 -3.77 15.57 -16.89
N ARG A 218 -3.40 14.31 -17.16
CA ARG A 218 -2.86 13.42 -16.14
C ARG A 218 -1.50 13.94 -15.66
N TYR A 219 -1.21 13.78 -14.38
CA TYR A 219 0.11 14.07 -13.86
C TYR A 219 1.16 13.09 -14.44
N VAL A 220 2.23 13.65 -15.01
CA VAL A 220 3.40 12.89 -15.46
C VAL A 220 4.62 13.47 -14.75
N HIS A 221 5.35 12.61 -14.05
CA HIS A 221 6.51 13.03 -13.28
C HIS A 221 7.58 13.64 -14.20
N GLY A 222 8.08 14.83 -13.83
CA GLY A 222 9.09 15.55 -14.61
C GLY A 222 8.55 16.43 -15.76
N VAL A 223 7.24 16.45 -16.01
CA VAL A 223 6.62 17.31 -17.03
C VAL A 223 6.09 18.59 -16.38
N SER A 224 6.43 19.75 -16.94
CA SER A 224 5.97 21.05 -16.47
C SER A 224 4.47 21.27 -16.70
N TYR A 225 3.83 22.03 -15.80
CA TYR A 225 2.42 22.41 -15.87
C TYR A 225 2.03 23.17 -17.15
N ILE A 226 3.01 23.79 -17.82
CA ILE A 226 2.80 24.55 -19.08
C ILE A 226 2.23 23.64 -20.18
N ARG A 227 2.47 22.32 -20.10
CA ARG A 227 1.94 21.32 -21.04
C ARG A 227 0.58 20.75 -20.61
N ALA A 228 0.01 21.20 -19.50
CA ALA A 228 -1.29 20.74 -19.02
C ALA A 228 -2.42 21.59 -19.62
N GLN A 229 -2.81 21.27 -20.85
CA GLN A 229 -3.96 21.87 -21.53
C GLN A 229 -5.17 20.94 -21.46
N ALA A 230 -6.37 21.51 -21.45
CA ALA A 230 -7.58 20.73 -21.50
C ALA A 230 -7.73 20.03 -22.87
N PRO A 231 -8.24 18.79 -22.96
CA PRO A 231 -8.42 18.09 -24.23
C PRO A 231 -9.34 18.81 -25.24
N TRP A 232 -10.18 19.74 -24.78
CA TRP A 232 -11.10 20.55 -25.57
C TRP A 232 -10.60 21.98 -25.85
N GLU A 233 -9.43 22.34 -25.33
CA GLU A 233 -8.72 23.56 -25.75
C GLU A 233 -7.90 23.18 -26.99
N GLU A 234 -8.51 23.28 -28.18
CA GLU A 234 -7.76 23.22 -29.44
C GLU A 234 -6.73 24.37 -29.45
N ASN A 235 -5.54 24.09 -30.00
CA ASN A 235 -4.51 25.11 -30.21
C ASN A 235 -5.05 26.23 -31.10
N VAL A 236 -5.61 27.28 -30.50
CA VAL A 236 -5.52 28.64 -31.03
C VAL A 236 -4.05 29.04 -30.86
N GLY A 237 -3.23 28.55 -31.79
CA GLY A 237 -1.78 28.72 -31.74
C GLY A 237 -1.35 30.17 -31.86
N TYR A 238 -0.12 30.43 -31.43
CA TYR A 238 0.85 31.33 -32.07
C TYR A 238 2.26 30.80 -31.78
#